data_AF-A0A316FVU1-F1
#
_entry.id   AF-A0A316FVU1-F1
#
_cell.length_a   1.000
_cell.length_b   1.000
_cell.length_c   1.000
_cell.angle_alpha   90.00
_cell.angle_beta   90.00
_cell.angle_gamma   90.00
#
_symmetry.space_group_name_H-M   'P 1'
#
loop_
_entity.id
_entity.type
_entity.pdbx_description
1 polymer ?
#
loop_
_entity_poly.entity_id
_entity_poly.type
_entity_poly.pdbx_seq_one_letter_code
_entity_poly.pdbx_strand_id
1 'polypeptide(L)'
;MFRKAFQFAKLPIIISIIVTPVRFSLELIGLPDYAIFLIGLLWLTIAYSIYWGIKNFDEENAYTLLLLVLVIFSPISRIPVFLLWWIDTTWQIGTHYNIFSDWKQALVSQLFYGSLVQIIPGFIIGSITINIKQSRLKNTG
;
A
#
# COMPACT_ATOMS: atom_id res chain seq x y z
N MET A 1 -3.58 -11.07 -18.14
CA MET A 1 -2.98 -10.88 -16.80
C MET A 1 -3.09 -9.43 -16.30
N PHE A 2 -2.58 -8.42 -17.02
CA PHE A 2 -2.61 -7.01 -16.60
C PHE A 2 -4.01 -6.46 -16.27
N ARG A 3 -5.02 -6.71 -17.12
CA ARG A 3 -6.42 -6.29 -16.86
C ARG A 3 -6.97 -6.85 -15.55
N LYS A 4 -6.64 -8.12 -15.24
CA LYS A 4 -7.05 -8.81 -14.01
C LYS A 4 -6.33 -8.21 -12.79
N ALA A 5 -5.02 -7.97 -12.90
CA ALA A 5 -4.25 -7.28 -11.86
C ALA A 5 -4.82 -5.89 -11.57
N PHE A 6 -5.13 -5.11 -12.61
CA PHE A 6 -5.74 -3.80 -12.45
C PHE A 6 -7.12 -3.88 -11.77
N GLN A 7 -7.98 -4.83 -12.15
CA GLN A 7 -9.26 -5.04 -11.48
C GLN A 7 -9.11 -5.35 -9.99
N PHE A 8 -8.14 -6.17 -9.60
CA PHE A 8 -7.85 -6.45 -8.20
C PHE A 8 -7.27 -5.25 -7.46
N ALA A 9 -6.43 -4.46 -8.12
CA ALA A 9 -5.84 -3.25 -7.54
C ALA A 9 -6.86 -2.11 -7.30
N LYS A 10 -8.00 -2.08 -8.01
CA LYS A 10 -8.99 -0.99 -7.87
C LYS A 10 -9.45 -0.75 -6.44
N LEU A 11 -9.86 -1.82 -5.75
CA LEU A 11 -10.38 -1.70 -4.39
C LEU A 11 -9.34 -1.14 -3.41
N PRO A 12 -8.12 -1.72 -3.28
CA PRO A 12 -7.12 -1.18 -2.36
C PRO A 12 -6.67 0.24 -2.77
N ILE A 13 -6.67 0.58 -4.07
CA ILE A 13 -6.42 1.96 -4.52
C ILE A 13 -7.47 2.92 -3.93
N ILE A 14 -8.77 2.61 -4.09
CA ILE A 14 -9.84 3.47 -3.57
C ILE A 14 -9.73 3.63 -2.06
N ILE A 15 -9.50 2.52 -1.34
CA ILE A 15 -9.32 2.55 0.12
C ILE A 15 -8.13 3.43 0.49
N SER A 16 -6.99 3.30 -0.19
CA SER A 16 -5.79 4.09 0.11
C SER A 16 -5.99 5.60 -0.10
N ILE A 17 -6.80 5.99 -1.10
CA ILE A 17 -7.14 7.39 -1.38
C ILE A 17 -7.96 7.99 -0.24
N ILE A 18 -8.75 7.19 0.48
CA ILE A 18 -9.54 7.64 1.63
C ILE A 18 -8.71 7.59 2.91
N VAL A 19 -7.95 6.52 3.11
CA VAL A 19 -7.12 6.30 4.31
C VAL A 19 -6.12 7.43 4.49
N THR A 20 -5.52 7.93 3.41
CA THR A 20 -4.46 8.94 3.51
C THR A 20 -4.96 10.30 4.03
N PRO A 21 -6.05 10.89 3.49
CA PRO A 21 -6.68 12.08 4.09
C PRO A 21 -7.18 11.83 5.52
N VAL A 22 -7.78 10.68 5.81
CA VAL A 22 -8.22 10.36 7.18
C VAL A 22 -7.03 10.37 8.14
N ARG A 23 -5.92 9.72 7.76
CA ARG A 23 -4.68 9.70 8.52
C ARG A 23 -4.14 11.11 8.78
N PHE A 24 -4.13 11.95 7.75
CA PHE A 24 -3.72 13.36 7.86
C PHE A 24 -4.63 14.17 8.78
N SER A 25 -5.95 14.03 8.66
CA SER A 25 -6.91 14.71 9.54
C SER A 25 -6.80 14.26 10.99
N LEU A 26 -6.54 12.97 11.24
CA LEU A 26 -6.31 12.44 12.59
C LEU A 26 -5.06 13.04 13.24
N GLU A 27 -4.03 13.33 12.44
CA GLU A 27 -2.85 14.02 12.92
C GLU A 27 -3.13 15.47 13.31
N LEU A 28 -3.90 16.18 12.48
CA LEU A 28 -4.25 17.58 12.74
C LEU A 28 -5.06 17.77 14.04
N ILE A 29 -5.81 16.75 14.47
CA ILE A 29 -6.53 16.78 15.76
C ILE A 29 -5.66 16.34 16.95
N GLY A 30 -4.35 16.12 16.74
CA GLY A 30 -3.38 15.85 17.80
C GLY A 30 -3.22 14.37 18.19
N LEU A 31 -3.65 13.44 17.34
CA LEU A 31 -3.48 12.01 17.61
C LEU A 31 -1.99 11.62 17.44
N PRO A 32 -1.43 10.73 18.28
CA PRO A 32 0.00 10.47 18.26
C PRO A 32 0.42 9.59 17.08
N ASP A 33 1.64 9.80 16.58
CA ASP A 33 2.18 9.14 15.38
C ASP A 33 2.09 7.62 15.41
N TYR A 34 2.33 6.99 16.58
CA TYR A 34 2.28 5.52 16.70
C TYR A 34 0.88 4.96 16.41
N ALA A 35 -0.18 5.69 16.75
CA ALA A 35 -1.56 5.28 16.51
C ALA A 35 -1.94 5.51 15.04
N ILE A 36 -1.52 6.64 14.48
CA ILE A 36 -1.72 7.02 13.08
C ILE A 36 -0.95 6.07 12.13
N PHE A 37 0.20 5.57 12.56
CA PHE A 37 1.03 4.64 11.80
C PHE A 37 0.32 3.31 11.54
N LEU A 38 -0.50 2.82 12.47
CA LEU A 38 -1.27 1.56 12.31
C LEU A 38 -2.33 1.65 11.22
N ILE A 39 -2.82 2.86 10.92
CA ILE A 39 -3.76 3.14 9.82
C ILE A 39 -2.99 3.41 8.51
N GLY A 40 -1.67 3.22 8.52
CA GLY A 40 -0.79 3.52 7.39
C GLY A 40 -0.95 2.58 6.19
N LEU A 41 -0.51 3.07 5.04
CA LEU A 41 -0.57 2.35 3.76
C LEU A 41 0.20 1.02 3.77
N LEU A 42 1.24 0.89 4.59
CA LEU A 42 1.98 -0.37 4.75
C LEU A 42 1.07 -1.47 5.32
N TRP A 43 0.35 -1.18 6.40
CA TRP A 43 -0.57 -2.13 7.03
C TRP A 43 -1.72 -2.51 6.10
N LEU A 44 -2.27 -1.53 5.39
CA LEU A 44 -3.25 -1.78 4.34
C LEU A 44 -2.70 -2.74 3.27
N THR A 45 -1.45 -2.54 2.84
CA THR A 45 -0.78 -3.39 1.85
C THR A 45 -0.62 -4.82 2.35
N ILE A 46 -0.15 -4.99 3.59
CA ILE A 46 0.06 -6.31 4.22
C ILE A 46 -1.29 -7.03 4.35
N ALA A 47 -2.30 -6.37 4.93
CA ALA A 47 -3.64 -6.93 5.10
C ALA A 47 -4.25 -7.34 3.76
N TYR A 48 -4.15 -6.48 2.74
CA TYR A 48 -4.63 -6.79 1.40
C TYR A 48 -3.86 -7.96 0.77
N SER A 49 -2.53 -8.01 0.93
CA SER A 49 -1.71 -9.10 0.37
C SER A 49 -2.08 -10.46 0.98
N ILE A 50 -2.37 -10.50 2.28
CA ILE A 50 -2.88 -11.71 2.96
C ILE A 50 -4.26 -12.06 2.42
N TYR A 51 -5.21 -11.12 2.43
CA TYR A 51 -6.58 -11.36 1.93
C TYR A 51 -6.56 -11.90 0.50
N TRP A 52 -5.80 -11.24 -0.37
CA TRP A 52 -5.69 -11.61 -1.76
C TRP A 52 -5.04 -12.98 -1.92
N GLY A 53 -3.96 -13.24 -1.17
CA GLY A 53 -3.25 -14.52 -1.16
C GLY A 53 -4.09 -15.68 -0.64
N ILE A 54 -5.03 -15.45 0.29
CA ILE A 54 -5.99 -16.48 0.74
C ILE A 54 -7.03 -16.78 -0.34
N LYS A 55 -7.48 -15.74 -1.05
CA LYS A 55 -8.63 -15.81 -1.96
C LYS A 55 -8.28 -16.35 -3.35
N ASN A 56 -7.06 -16.10 -3.83
CA ASN A 56 -6.65 -16.40 -5.21
C ASN A 56 -5.41 -17.31 -5.26
N PHE A 57 -5.23 -18.18 -4.26
CA PHE A 57 -4.05 -19.04 -4.13
C PHE A 57 -3.96 -20.13 -5.20
N ASP A 58 -5.08 -20.48 -5.83
CA ASP A 58 -5.25 -21.53 -6.83
C ASP A 58 -5.06 -21.04 -8.27
N GLU A 59 -4.89 -19.73 -8.46
CA GLU A 59 -4.58 -19.15 -9.77
C GLU A 59 -3.24 -19.68 -10.31
N GLU A 60 -3.22 -20.10 -11.58
CA GLU A 60 -2.06 -20.67 -12.29
C GLU A 60 -0.80 -19.79 -12.19
N ASN A 61 -0.99 -18.48 -12.02
CA ASN A 61 0.08 -17.49 -11.90
C ASN A 61 -0.08 -16.60 -10.65
N ALA A 62 -0.50 -17.17 -9.53
CA ALA A 62 -0.83 -16.44 -8.29
C ALA A 62 0.28 -15.45 -7.85
N TYR A 63 1.54 -15.88 -7.86
CA TYR A 63 2.68 -15.04 -7.47
C TYR A 63 2.88 -13.85 -8.41
N THR A 64 2.91 -14.09 -9.72
CA THR A 64 3.06 -13.02 -10.73
C THR A 64 1.89 -12.04 -10.66
N LEU A 65 0.68 -12.56 -10.45
CA LEU A 65 -0.52 -11.74 -10.33
C LEU A 65 -0.50 -10.89 -9.06
N LEU A 66 -0.08 -11.43 -7.92
CA LEU A 66 0.15 -10.67 -6.69
C LEU A 66 1.15 -9.53 -6.92
N LEU A 67 2.30 -9.82 -7.53
CA LEU A 67 3.34 -8.81 -7.81
C LEU A 67 2.79 -7.69 -8.68
N LEU A 68 2.09 -8.03 -9.78
CA LEU A 68 1.49 -7.04 -10.67
C LEU A 68 0.44 -6.18 -9.96
N VAL A 69 -0.39 -6.78 -9.10
CA VAL A 69 -1.36 -6.01 -8.29
C VAL A 69 -0.62 -5.00 -7.41
N LEU A 70 0.44 -5.43 -6.71
CA LEU A 70 1.22 -4.56 -5.84
C LEU A 70 1.94 -3.44 -6.59
N VAL A 71 2.54 -3.74 -7.75
CA VAL A 71 3.22 -2.76 -8.61
C VAL A 71 2.25 -1.71 -9.16
N ILE A 72 0.99 -2.07 -9.41
CA ILE A 72 -0.04 -1.12 -9.84
C ILE A 72 -0.56 -0.32 -8.65
N PHE A 73 -0.98 -1.00 -7.59
CA PHE A 73 -1.62 -0.39 -6.43
C PHE A 73 -0.68 0.58 -5.70
N SER A 74 0.55 0.16 -5.44
CA SER A 74 1.42 0.85 -4.50
C SER A 74 1.82 2.26 -4.94
N PRO A 75 2.29 2.52 -6.17
CA PRO A 75 2.56 3.88 -6.64
C PRO A 75 1.32 4.78 -6.65
N ILE A 76 0.18 4.24 -7.09
CA ILE A 76 -1.07 5.01 -7.13
C ILE A 76 -1.54 5.39 -5.72
N SER A 77 -1.40 4.47 -4.75
CA SER A 77 -1.76 4.70 -3.34
C SER A 77 -0.96 5.82 -2.68
N ARG A 78 0.20 6.17 -3.24
CA ARG A 78 1.13 7.19 -2.71
C ARG A 78 0.88 8.59 -3.28
N ILE A 79 0.09 8.71 -4.35
CA ILE A 79 -0.27 10.01 -4.92
C ILE A 79 -0.94 10.93 -3.87
N PRO A 80 -1.94 10.47 -3.09
CA PRO A 80 -2.53 11.30 -2.03
C PRO A 80 -1.51 11.75 -0.99
N VAL A 81 -0.53 10.91 -0.65
CA VAL A 81 0.51 11.24 0.34
C VAL A 81 1.35 12.41 -0.17
N PHE A 82 1.76 12.35 -1.44
CA PHE A 82 2.51 13.41 -2.07
C PHE A 82 1.72 14.72 -2.18
N LEU A 83 0.42 14.64 -2.49
CA LEU A 83 -0.45 15.82 -2.54
C LEU A 83 -0.63 16.45 -1.15
N LEU A 84 -0.84 15.66 -0.10
CA LEU A 84 -0.95 16.18 1.26
C LEU A 84 0.35 16.78 1.75
N TRP A 85 1.50 16.21 1.37
CA TRP A 85 2.80 16.84 1.59
C TRP A 85 2.90 18.20 0.86
N TRP A 86 2.50 18.29 -0.42
CA TRP A 86 2.45 19.59 -1.14
C TRP A 86 1.71 20.61 -0.29
N ILE A 87 0.49 20.26 0.12
CA ILE A 87 -0.41 21.11 0.89
C ILE A 87 0.27 21.54 2.20
N ASP A 88 0.73 20.58 2.99
CA ASP A 88 1.39 20.86 4.28
C ASP A 88 2.56 21.83 4.16
N THR A 89 3.46 21.62 3.19
CA THR A 89 4.63 22.49 2.98
C THR A 89 4.24 23.86 2.40
N THR A 90 3.21 23.95 1.56
CA THR A 90 2.77 25.21 0.95
C THR A 90 2.10 26.13 1.96
N TRP A 91 1.28 25.58 2.85
CA TRP A 91 0.55 26.34 3.87
C TRP A 91 1.23 26.31 5.25
N GLN A 92 2.41 25.67 5.36
CA GLN A 92 3.18 25.54 6.60
C GLN A 92 2.33 25.02 7.77
N ILE A 93 1.51 24.01 7.50
CA ILE A 93 0.54 23.46 8.46
C ILE A 93 1.26 22.77 9.63
N GLY A 94 2.47 22.24 9.39
CA GLY A 94 3.36 21.76 10.45
C GLY A 94 3.11 20.31 10.87
N THR A 95 2.75 19.44 9.93
CA THR A 95 2.60 17.99 10.16
C THR A 95 3.92 17.23 9.99
N HIS A 96 3.95 15.93 10.31
CA HIS A 96 5.10 15.04 10.12
C HIS A 96 5.56 14.93 8.66
N TYR A 97 4.79 15.45 7.70
CA TYR A 97 5.11 15.37 6.28
C TYR A 97 6.25 16.32 5.87
N ASN A 98 6.64 17.30 6.68
CA ASN A 98 7.66 18.31 6.33
C ASN A 98 9.12 17.78 6.37
N ILE A 99 9.36 16.62 5.77
CA ILE A 99 10.65 15.88 5.76
C ILE A 99 11.44 16.11 4.46
N PHE A 100 10.78 16.59 3.40
CA PHE A 100 11.40 16.79 2.09
C PHE A 100 11.74 18.25 1.85
N SER A 101 12.92 18.49 1.28
CA SER A 101 13.41 19.84 0.95
C SER A 101 12.86 20.37 -0.37
N ASP A 102 12.48 19.49 -1.29
CA ASP A 102 12.03 19.88 -2.62
C ASP A 102 11.07 18.87 -3.27
N TRP A 103 10.45 19.36 -4.34
CA TRP A 103 9.48 18.67 -5.18
C TRP A 103 9.96 17.33 -5.75
N LYS A 104 11.20 17.29 -6.28
CA LYS A 104 11.73 16.08 -6.91
C LYS A 104 12.01 15.02 -5.84
N GLN A 105 12.59 15.42 -4.73
CA GLN A 105 12.88 14.54 -3.62
C GLN A 105 11.59 13.92 -3.07
N ALA A 106 10.55 14.71 -2.82
CA ALA A 106 9.27 14.22 -2.34
C ALA A 106 8.60 13.26 -3.33
N LEU A 107 8.62 13.60 -4.63
CA LEU A 107 8.00 12.79 -5.68
C LEU A 107 8.67 11.41 -5.78
N VAL A 108 10.00 11.37 -5.84
CA VAL A 108 10.78 10.13 -5.90
C VAL A 108 10.63 9.34 -4.60
N SER A 109 10.65 10.02 -3.46
CA SER A 109 10.47 9.39 -2.15
C SER A 109 9.12 8.71 -2.01
N GLN A 110 8.04 9.31 -2.48
CA GLN A 110 6.70 8.73 -2.36
C GLN A 110 6.43 7.67 -3.43
N LEU A 111 6.70 7.97 -4.71
CA LEU A 111 6.32 7.09 -5.82
C LEU A 111 7.31 5.94 -6.05
N PHE A 112 8.56 6.08 -5.62
CA PHE A 112 9.56 5.03 -5.79
C PHE A 112 9.85 4.33 -4.46
N TYR A 113 10.50 5.03 -3.51
CA TYR A 113 10.90 4.42 -2.24
C TYR A 113 9.70 4.00 -1.40
N GLY A 114 8.70 4.87 -1.27
CA GLY A 114 7.45 4.59 -0.56
C GLY A 114 6.70 3.41 -1.16
N SER A 115 6.78 3.25 -2.48
CA SER A 115 6.18 2.10 -3.16
C SER A 115 6.95 0.81 -2.94
N LEU A 116 8.27 0.84 -2.99
CA LEU A 116 9.10 -0.34 -2.67
C LEU A 116 8.86 -0.83 -1.24
N VAL A 117 8.71 0.09 -0.28
CA VAL A 117 8.39 -0.23 1.13
C VAL A 117 7.04 -0.94 1.27
N GLN A 118 6.10 -0.77 0.34
CA GLN A 118 4.85 -1.53 0.32
C GLN A 118 4.98 -2.84 -0.47
N ILE A 119 5.57 -2.77 -1.67
CA ILE A 119 5.66 -3.90 -2.59
C ILE A 119 6.47 -5.03 -1.96
N ILE A 120 7.64 -4.74 -1.40
CA ILE A 120 8.55 -5.79 -0.90
C ILE A 120 7.90 -6.57 0.25
N PRO A 121 7.48 -5.94 1.37
CA PRO A 121 6.84 -6.68 2.47
C PRO A 121 5.50 -7.30 2.05
N GLY A 122 4.68 -6.58 1.27
CA GLY A 122 3.42 -7.10 0.76
C GLY A 122 3.58 -8.36 -0.08
N PHE A 123 4.57 -8.37 -0.98
CA PHE A 123 4.85 -9.51 -1.82
C PHE A 123 5.38 -10.70 -1.02
N ILE A 124 6.28 -10.46 -0.05
CA ILE A 124 6.79 -11.52 0.83
C ILE A 124 5.63 -12.17 1.59
N ILE A 125 4.81 -11.37 2.29
CA ILE A 125 3.71 -11.89 3.11
C ILE A 125 2.62 -12.56 2.26
N GLY A 126 2.24 -11.95 1.14
CA GLY A 126 1.27 -12.53 0.22
C GLY A 126 1.77 -13.84 -0.39
N SER A 127 3.04 -13.93 -0.76
CA SER A 127 3.64 -15.15 -1.31
C SER A 127 3.69 -16.28 -0.28
N ILE A 128 4.06 -15.97 0.97
CA ILE A 128 4.00 -16.92 2.08
C ILE A 128 2.55 -17.43 2.25
N THR A 129 1.58 -16.53 2.20
CA THR A 129 0.15 -16.86 2.35
C THR A 129 -0.32 -17.81 1.25
N ILE A 130 0.02 -17.53 -0.01
CA ILE A 130 -0.28 -18.39 -1.15
C ILE A 130 0.34 -19.77 -0.96
N ASN A 131 1.64 -19.82 -0.61
CA ASN A 131 2.36 -21.08 -0.42
C ASN A 131 1.74 -21.96 0.69
N ILE A 132 1.38 -21.36 1.83
CA ILE A 132 0.71 -22.07 2.93
C ILE A 132 -0.62 -22.67 2.45
N LYS A 133 -1.42 -21.90 1.70
CA LYS A 133 -2.72 -22.35 1.20
C LYS A 133 -2.59 -23.47 0.17
N GLN A 134 -1.67 -23.34 -0.78
CA GLN A 134 -1.40 -24.36 -1.79
C GLN A 134 -0.89 -25.66 -1.16
N SER A 135 0.02 -25.56 -0.17
CA SER A 135 0.55 -26.73 0.54
C SER A 135 -0.52 -27.47 1.33
N ARG A 136 -1.43 -26.74 2.00
CA ARG A 136 -2.57 -27.34 2.70
C ARG A 136 -3.51 -28.07 1.75
N LEU A 137 -3.81 -27.48 0.58
CA LEU A 137 -4.68 -28.10 -0.41
C LEU A 137 -4.11 -29.44 -0.91
N LYS A 138 -2.80 -29.50 -1.18
CA LYS A 138 -2.10 -30.72 -1.61
C LYS A 138 -2.10 -31.84 -0.56
N ASN A 139 -2.12 -31.49 0.72
CA ASN A 139 -2.11 -32.48 1.81
C ASN A 139 -3.51 -33.03 2.14
N THR A 140 -4.58 -32.44 1.58
CA THR A 140 -5.98 -32.82 1.83
C THR A 140 -6.65 -33.51 0.65
N GLY A 141 -6.00 -33.56 -0.52
CA GLY A 141 -6.48 -34.25 -1.73
C GLY A 141 -5.70 -35.53 -1.97
#